data_AF-A0A7W1BDH7-F1
#
_entry.id   AF-A0A7W1BDH7-F1
#
_cell.length_a   1.000
_cell.length_b   1.000
_cell.length_c   1.000
_cell.angle_alpha   90.00
_cell.angle_beta   90.00
_cell.angle_gamma   90.00
#
_symmetry.space_group_name_H-M   'P 1'
#
loop_
_entity.id
_entity.type
_entity.pdbx_description
1 polymer ?
#
loop_
_entity_poly.entity_id
_entity_poly.type
_entity_poly.pdbx_seq_one_letter_code
_entity_poly.pdbx_strand_id
1 'polypeptide(L)' 'MLVRGELVAKLPRERVDRLVVSGSGARFDPGHGRVMKEWVSTPARHGSQWKQLAEEALQFARGAAPR' A
#
# COMPACT_ATOMS: atom_id res chain seq x y z
N MET A 1 5.51 5.98 0.65
CA MET A 1 5.50 7.42 0.32
C MET A 1 4.26 8.06 0.93
N LEU A 2 4.26 9.37 1.20
CA LEU A 2 3.08 10.07 1.71
C LEU A 2 2.44 10.87 0.56
N VAL A 3 1.16 10.66 0.26
CA VAL A 3 0.41 11.36 -0.79
C VAL A 3 -0.89 11.87 -0.19
N ARG A 4 -1.12 13.20 -0.24
CA ARG A 4 -2.35 13.84 0.29
C ARG A 4 -2.69 13.44 1.75
N GLY A 5 -1.67 13.20 2.58
CA GLY A 5 -1.86 12.79 3.98
C GLY A 5 -2.14 11.29 4.17
N GLU A 6 -2.03 10.49 3.11
CA GLU A 6 -2.18 9.04 3.14
C GLU A 6 -0.82 8.35 2.92
N LEU A 7 -0.58 7.27 3.66
CA LEU A 7 0.55 6.40 3.39
C LEU A 7 0.24 5.58 2.15
N VAL A 8 1.05 5.76 1.12
CA VAL A 8 1.02 4.93 -0.07
C VAL A 8 2.19 3.95 -0.04
N ALA A 9 1.87 2.66 -0.09
CA ALA A 9 2.84 1.56 0.01
C ALA A 9 2.58 0.50 -1.06
N LYS A 10 3.66 -0.12 -1.54
CA LYS A 10 3.59 -1.26 -2.47
C LYS A 10 3.61 -2.55 -1.67
N LEU A 11 2.57 -3.35 -1.80
CA LEU A 11 2.36 -4.60 -1.07
C LEU A 11 1.90 -5.70 -2.04
N PRO A 12 2.03 -6.99 -1.67
CA PRO A 12 1.42 -8.06 -2.44
C PRO A 12 -0.06 -7.80 -2.67
N ARG A 13 -0.57 -8.13 -3.86
CA ARG A 13 -1.97 -7.91 -4.25
C ARG A 13 -2.97 -8.43 -3.20
N GLU A 14 -2.75 -9.62 -2.65
CA GLU A 14 -3.61 -10.21 -1.63
C GLU A 14 -3.67 -9.37 -0.34
N ARG A 15 -2.56 -8.70 0.01
CA ARG A 15 -2.51 -7.80 1.16
C ARG A 15 -3.27 -6.51 0.88
N VAL A 16 -3.12 -5.94 -0.33
CA VAL A 16 -3.91 -4.79 -0.78
C VAL A 16 -5.40 -5.12 -0.72
N ASP A 17 -5.81 -6.28 -1.25
CA ASP A 17 -7.20 -6.70 -1.27
C ASP A 17 -7.78 -6.83 0.16
N ARG A 18 -7.01 -7.38 1.12
CA ARG A 18 -7.42 -7.43 2.54
C ARG A 18 -7.58 -6.05 3.16
N LEU A 19 -6.69 -5.10 2.86
CA LEU A 19 -6.78 -3.73 3.38
C LEU A 19 -8.00 -3.00 2.81
N VAL A 20 -8.35 -3.27 1.55
CA VAL A 20 -9.55 -2.71 0.90
C VAL A 20 -10.82 -3.33 1.49
N VAL A 21 -10.90 -4.64 1.61
CA VAL A 21 -12.06 -5.34 2.18
C VAL A 21 -12.31 -4.95 3.64
N SER A 22 -11.24 -4.74 4.42
CA SER A 22 -11.34 -4.29 5.81
C SER A 22 -11.63 -2.79 5.98
N GLY A 23 -11.67 -2.01 4.89
CA GLY A 23 -11.84 -0.56 4.94
C GLY A 23 -10.64 0.22 5.51
N SER A 24 -9.52 -0.47 5.73
CA SER A 24 -8.28 0.11 6.28
C SER A 24 -7.45 0.86 5.22
N GLY A 25 -7.75 0.68 3.93
CA GLY A 25 -7.11 1.42 2.85
C GLY A 25 -7.86 1.28 1.53
N ALA A 26 -7.41 2.01 0.51
CA ALA A 26 -7.95 1.96 -0.85
C ALA A 26 -6.83 1.63 -1.85
N ARG A 27 -7.18 1.00 -2.99
CA ARG A 27 -6.20 0.81 -4.07
C ARG A 27 -5.73 2.18 -4.55
N PHE A 28 -4.42 2.36 -4.64
CA PHE A 28 -3.85 3.63 -5.08
C PHE A 28 -3.89 3.74 -6.61
N ASP A 29 -4.40 4.88 -7.10
CA ASP A 29 -4.39 5.25 -8.52
C ASP A 29 -3.45 6.46 -8.72
N PRO A 30 -2.34 6.32 -9.47
CA PRO A 30 -1.44 7.43 -9.76
C PRO A 30 -1.98 8.45 -10.78
N GLY A 31 -3.22 8.31 -11.27
CA GLY A 31 -3.92 9.32 -12.08
C GLY A 31 -3.81 9.15 -13.59
N HIS A 32 -3.20 8.06 -14.08
CA HIS A 32 -3.09 7.74 -15.52
C HIS A 32 -4.01 6.60 -15.96
N GLY A 33 -5.05 6.27 -15.19
CA GLY A 33 -6.01 5.20 -15.52
C GLY A 33 -5.45 3.78 -15.39
N ARG A 34 -4.26 3.62 -14.80
CA ARG A 34 -3.68 2.31 -14.46
C ARG A 34 -3.72 2.12 -12.96
N VAL A 35 -4.82 1.54 -12.47
CA VAL A 35 -4.91 1.05 -11.10
C VAL A 35 -3.84 -0.01 -10.89
N MET A 36 -2.84 0.30 -10.07
CA MET A 36 -1.81 -0.65 -9.73
C MET A 36 -2.34 -1.57 -8.63
N LYS A 37 -2.53 -2.86 -8.95
CA LYS A 37 -3.13 -3.86 -8.05
C LYS A 37 -2.30 -4.14 -6.79
N GLU A 38 -1.04 -3.70 -6.78
CA GLU A 38 -0.07 -3.90 -5.70
C GLU A 38 0.15 -2.63 -4.86
N TRP A 39 -0.62 -1.57 -5.08
CA TRP A 39 -0.44 -0.32 -4.33
C TRP A 39 -1.69 0.00 -3.51
N VAL A 40 -1.46 0.32 -2.24
CA VAL A 40 -2.50 0.73 -1.30
C VAL A 40 -2.22 2.14 -0.80
N SER A 41 -3.28 2.90 -0.61
CA SER A 41 -3.33 4.17 0.11
C SER A 41 -4.03 3.95 1.45
N THR A 42 -3.37 4.34 2.54
CA THR A 42 -3.85 4.17 3.90
C THR A 42 -3.93 5.55 4.58
N PRO A 43 -5.13 6.03 4.91
CA PRO A 43 -5.31 7.35 5.49
C PRO A 43 -4.77 7.45 6.92
N ALA A 44 -4.47 8.67 7.36
CA ALA A 44 -3.86 8.95 8.67
C ALA A 44 -4.69 8.44 9.87
N ARG A 45 -6.00 8.26 9.71
CA ARG A 45 -6.87 7.60 10.72
C ARG A 45 -6.42 6.17 11.07
N HIS A 46 -5.69 5.52 10.16
CA HIS A 46 -5.07 4.20 10.34
C HIS A 46 -3.54 4.31 10.56
N GLY A 47 -3.07 5.47 11.03
CA GLY A 47 -1.65 5.78 11.22
C GLY A 47 -0.90 4.80 12.12
N SER A 48 -1.58 4.15 13.06
CA SER A 48 -1.01 3.10 13.91
C SER A 48 -0.50 1.89 13.11
N GLN A 49 -1.06 1.63 11.93
CA GLN A 49 -0.67 0.53 11.05
C GLN A 49 0.43 0.92 10.06
N TRP A 50 0.77 2.20 9.93
CA TRP A 50 1.69 2.70 8.91
C TRP A 50 3.09 2.10 9.02
N LYS A 51 3.59 1.93 10.24
CA LYS A 51 4.90 1.31 10.48
C LYS A 51 4.93 -0.12 9.94
N GLN A 52 3.94 -0.93 10.29
CA GLN A 52 3.83 -2.32 9.83
C GLN A 52 3.70 -2.39 8.30
N LEU A 53 2.86 -1.56 7.70
CA LEU A 53 2.69 -1.50 6.24
C LEU A 53 3.98 -1.09 5.51
N ALA A 54 4.76 -0.19 6.10
CA ALA A 54 6.07 0.20 5.55
C ALA A 54 7.10 -0.93 5.65
N GLU A 55 7.12 -1.69 6.75
CA GLU A 55 7.98 -2.87 6.92
C GLU A 55 7.62 -3.98 5.91
N GLU A 56 6.33 -4.29 5.75
CA GLU A 56 5.82 -5.25 4.75
C GLU A 56 6.21 -4.83 3.32
N ALA A 57 6.09 -3.53 3.01
CA ALA A 57 6.47 -2.99 1.71
C ALA A 57 7.97 -3.10 1.44
N LEU A 58 8.81 -2.87 2.46
CA LEU A 58 10.26 -3.04 2.36
C LEU A 58 10.63 -4.50 2.13
N GLN A 59 10.00 -5.44 2.84
CA GLN A 59 10.22 -6.88 2.63
C GLN A 59 9.82 -7.29 1.21
N PHE A 60 8.66 -6.82 0.74
CA PHE A 60 8.19 -7.09 -0.61
C PHE A 60 9.15 -6.53 -1.68
N ALA A 61 9.65 -5.29 -1.50
CA ALA A 61 10.61 -4.70 -2.41
C ALA A 61 11.95 -5.46 -2.46
N ARG A 62 12.41 -5.99 -1.33
CA ARG A 62 13.62 -6.83 -1.24
C ARG A 62 13.45 -8.18 -1.91
N GLY A 63 12.26 -8.79 -1.82
CA GLY A 63 11.94 -10.05 -2.50
C GLY A 63 11.61 -9.89 -3.99
N ALA A 64 11.22 -8.70 -4.43
CA ALA A 64 10.92 -8.35 -5.82
C ALA A 64 12.13 -7.84 -6.61
N ALA A 65 13.28 -7.63 -5.95
CA ALA A 65 14.52 -7.31 -6.62
C ALA A 65 14.98 -8.53 -7.44
N PRO A 66 15.25 -8.39 -8.76
CA PRO A 66 15.85 -9.48 -9.52
C PRO A 66 17.18 -9.83 -8.89
N ARG A 67 17.39 -11.13 -8.64
CA ARG A 67 18.64 -11.67 -8.12
C ARG A 67 19.70 -11.69 -9.22
#